data_AF-A0AAE1E0A9-F1
#
_entry.id   AF-A0AAE1E0A9-F1
#
_cell.length_a   1.000
_cell.length_b   1.000
_cell.length_c   1.000
_cell.angle_alpha   90.00
_cell.angle_beta   90.00
_cell.angle_gamma   90.00
#
_symmetry.space_group_name_H-M   'P 1'
#
loop_
_entity.id
_entity.type
_entity.pdbx_description
1 polymer ?
#
loop_
_entity_poly.entity_id
_entity_poly.type
_entity_poly.pdbx_seq_one_letter_code
_entity_poly.pdbx_strand_id
1 'polypeptide(L)'
;MLKRNKTVAWLARKSETEREHVLKASKKCSKALRTKHRQQEKVVWLQVHERITDNERKKKEKELQVAVEKQRIMDCVLKHDGPVHSVQDIQAVSCSGVEALKNQLKYLKVILGKRVKVSGTKVQLEAALKAFVKGDESSIIVSPPRKRRKILEDDSSFDSSNSSSSSSDDDDSDTSTDIFTFERQGQ
;
A
#
# COMPACT_ATOMS: atom_id res chain seq x y z
N MET A 1 -8.00 41.81 17.00
CA MET A 1 -9.08 42.53 16.27
C MET A 1 -9.16 42.00 14.85
N LEU A 2 -10.27 41.38 14.44
CA LEU A 2 -10.48 40.99 13.04
C LEU A 2 -10.57 42.26 12.17
N LYS A 3 -9.62 42.44 11.23
CA LYS A 3 -9.67 43.51 10.23
C LYS A 3 -10.94 43.33 9.40
N ARG A 4 -11.94 44.19 9.63
CA ARG A 4 -13.16 44.20 8.80
C ARG A 4 -12.79 44.73 7.41
N ASN A 5 -13.10 43.94 6.37
CA ASN A 5 -12.88 44.34 4.99
C ASN A 5 -13.65 45.64 4.69
N LYS A 6 -12.98 46.61 4.04
CA LYS A 6 -13.53 47.93 3.67
C LYS A 6 -14.68 47.85 2.63
N THR A 7 -15.12 46.66 2.25
CA THR A 7 -16.14 46.38 1.25
C THR A 7 -17.51 46.94 1.62
N VAL A 8 -17.89 46.90 2.90
CA VAL A 8 -19.17 47.45 3.37
C VAL A 8 -19.21 48.98 3.24
N ALA A 9 -18.12 49.65 3.60
CA ALA A 9 -18.00 51.10 3.48
C ALA A 9 -17.92 51.56 2.02
N TRP A 10 -17.27 50.78 1.14
CA TRP A 10 -17.25 51.02 -0.30
C TRP A 10 -18.64 50.87 -0.92
N LEU A 11 -19.39 49.83 -0.54
CA LEU A 11 -20.75 49.58 -1.03
C LEU A 11 -21.75 50.65 -0.58
N ALA A 12 -21.54 51.25 0.60
CA ALA A 12 -22.38 52.31 1.14
C ALA A 12 -22.23 53.66 0.41
N ARG A 13 -21.12 53.87 -0.33
CA ARG A 13 -20.87 55.08 -1.14
C ARG A 13 -21.49 55.03 -2.54
N LYS A 14 -22.12 53.91 -2.90
CA LYS A 14 -22.74 53.67 -4.21
C LYS A 14 -24.19 54.14 -4.20
N SER A 15 -24.72 54.49 -5.37
CA SER A 15 -26.14 54.78 -5.54
C SER A 15 -26.98 53.53 -5.22
N GLU A 16 -28.24 53.73 -4.85
CA GLU A 16 -29.15 52.63 -4.47
C GLU A 16 -29.27 51.57 -5.57
N THR A 17 -29.39 52.01 -6.82
CA THR A 17 -29.48 51.14 -8.01
C THR A 17 -28.19 50.35 -8.24
N GLU A 18 -27.02 50.98 -8.13
CA GLU A 18 -25.73 50.28 -8.24
C GLU A 18 -25.51 49.29 -7.10
N ARG A 19 -25.89 49.67 -5.87
CA ARG A 19 -25.80 48.81 -4.69
C ARG A 19 -26.65 47.55 -4.86
N GLU A 20 -27.90 47.70 -5.30
CA GLU A 20 -28.77 46.57 -5.58
C GLU A 20 -28.22 45.67 -6.68
N HIS A 21 -27.70 46.26 -7.76
CA HIS A 21 -27.12 45.51 -8.87
C HIS A 21 -25.93 44.66 -8.42
N VAL A 22 -25.00 45.25 -7.65
CA VAL A 22 -23.83 44.54 -7.11
C VAL A 22 -24.25 43.43 -6.14
N LEU A 23 -25.23 43.66 -5.28
CA LEU A 23 -25.76 42.63 -4.37
C LEU A 23 -26.45 41.49 -5.13
N LYS A 24 -27.22 41.80 -6.17
CA LYS A 24 -27.85 40.78 -7.04
C LYS A 24 -26.79 39.96 -7.77
N ALA A 25 -25.75 40.59 -8.32
CA ALA A 25 -24.62 39.91 -8.97
C ALA A 25 -23.86 39.02 -7.98
N SER A 26 -23.54 39.54 -6.78
CA SER A 26 -22.88 38.78 -5.71
C SER A 26 -23.68 37.55 -5.29
N LYS A 27 -25.01 37.68 -5.13
CA LYS A 27 -25.90 36.55 -4.82
C LYS A 27 -25.89 35.49 -5.92
N LYS A 28 -25.91 35.89 -7.20
CA LYS A 28 -25.81 34.96 -8.35
C LYS A 28 -24.47 34.21 -8.34
N CYS A 29 -23.36 34.93 -8.20
CA CYS A 29 -22.01 34.33 -8.12
C CYS A 29 -21.89 33.37 -6.91
N SER A 30 -22.40 33.77 -5.75
CA SER A 30 -22.39 32.93 -4.55
C SER A 30 -23.19 31.64 -4.73
N LYS A 31 -24.34 31.70 -5.42
CA LYS A 31 -25.14 30.52 -5.75
C LYS A 31 -24.38 29.59 -6.70
N ALA A 32 -23.77 30.13 -7.76
CA ALA A 32 -22.97 29.36 -8.70
C ALA A 32 -21.77 28.68 -8.03
N LEU A 33 -21.05 29.41 -7.15
CA LEU A 33 -19.91 28.87 -6.40
C LEU A 33 -20.33 27.71 -5.50
N ARG A 34 -21.44 27.84 -4.77
CA ARG A 34 -21.99 26.75 -3.95
C ARG A 34 -22.37 25.53 -4.79
N THR A 35 -22.93 25.72 -5.97
CA THR A 35 -23.25 24.61 -6.88
C THR A 35 -22.00 23.90 -7.36
N LYS A 36 -20.97 24.65 -7.80
CA LYS A 36 -19.67 24.08 -8.21
C LYS A 36 -19.02 23.29 -7.08
N HIS A 37 -19.03 23.84 -5.87
CA HIS A 37 -18.47 23.17 -4.71
C HIS A 37 -19.18 21.85 -4.40
N ARG A 38 -20.52 21.84 -4.36
CA ARG A 38 -21.31 20.60 -4.17
C ARG A 38 -21.03 19.56 -5.27
N GLN A 39 -20.83 20.00 -6.51
CA GLN A 39 -20.46 19.11 -7.60
C GLN A 39 -19.08 18.47 -7.36
N GLN A 40 -18.09 19.26 -6.94
CA GLN A 40 -16.75 18.77 -6.61
C GLN A 40 -16.78 17.79 -5.43
N GLU A 41 -17.51 18.13 -4.35
CA GLU A 41 -17.69 17.23 -3.21
C GLU A 41 -18.32 15.90 -3.63
N LYS A 42 -19.33 15.94 -4.50
CA LYS A 42 -19.97 14.72 -5.03
C LYS A 42 -19.00 13.86 -5.82
N VAL A 43 -18.15 14.47 -6.65
CA VAL A 43 -17.12 13.74 -7.42
C VAL A 43 -16.11 13.09 -6.48
N VAL A 44 -15.58 13.83 -5.51
CA VAL A 44 -14.64 13.29 -4.52
C VAL A 44 -15.28 12.17 -3.71
N TRP A 45 -16.51 12.36 -3.26
CA TRP A 45 -17.25 11.35 -2.50
C TRP A 45 -17.40 10.04 -3.30
N LEU A 46 -17.78 10.13 -4.58
CA LEU A 46 -17.89 8.95 -5.46
C LEU A 46 -16.53 8.25 -5.63
N GLN A 47 -15.45 8.99 -5.86
CA GLN A 47 -14.12 8.42 -6.01
C GLN A 47 -13.62 7.74 -4.74
N VAL A 48 -13.85 8.34 -3.58
CA VAL A 48 -13.49 7.75 -2.29
C VAL A 48 -14.30 6.48 -2.04
N HIS A 49 -15.61 6.53 -2.30
CA HIS A 49 -16.49 5.37 -2.13
C HIS A 49 -16.08 4.19 -3.03
N GLU A 50 -15.78 4.46 -4.31
CA GLU A 50 -15.29 3.45 -5.25
C GLU A 50 -13.98 2.81 -4.75
N ARG A 51 -13.01 3.62 -4.31
CA ARG A 51 -11.74 3.12 -3.75
C ARG A 51 -11.94 2.26 -2.50
N ILE A 52 -12.86 2.64 -1.60
CA ILE A 52 -13.19 1.84 -0.42
C ILE A 52 -13.76 0.50 -0.84
N THR A 53 -14.73 0.52 -1.76
CA THR A 53 -15.39 -0.68 -2.29
C THR A 53 -14.37 -1.64 -2.94
N ASP A 54 -13.44 -1.10 -3.73
CA ASP A 54 -12.38 -1.88 -4.36
C ASP A 54 -11.40 -2.47 -3.36
N ASN A 55 -11.04 -1.73 -2.31
CA ASN A 55 -10.19 -2.23 -1.25
C ASN A 55 -10.87 -3.37 -0.47
N GLU A 56 -12.16 -3.25 -0.17
CA GLU A 56 -12.93 -4.32 0.46
C GLU A 56 -13.01 -5.56 -0.42
N ARG A 57 -13.24 -5.40 -1.73
CA ARG A 57 -13.23 -6.50 -2.69
C ARG A 57 -11.88 -7.21 -2.72
N LYS A 58 -10.78 -6.46 -2.84
CA LYS A 58 -9.41 -7.01 -2.82
C LYS A 58 -9.09 -7.71 -1.50
N LYS A 59 -9.58 -7.19 -0.37
CA LYS A 59 -9.41 -7.83 0.93
C LYS A 59 -10.13 -9.18 0.98
N LYS A 60 -11.39 -9.24 0.56
CA LYS A 60 -12.17 -10.48 0.50
C LYS A 60 -11.53 -11.51 -0.45
N GLU A 61 -11.03 -11.07 -1.60
CA GLU A 61 -10.32 -11.94 -2.54
C GLU A 61 -9.05 -12.55 -1.93
N LYS A 62 -8.25 -11.74 -1.22
CA LYS A 62 -7.06 -12.24 -0.51
C LYS A 62 -7.43 -13.20 0.61
N GLU A 63 -8.47 -12.92 1.38
CA GLU A 63 -8.96 -13.82 2.43
C GLU A 63 -9.43 -15.16 1.86
N LEU A 64 -10.12 -15.14 0.72
CA LEU A 64 -10.53 -16.35 0.01
C LEU A 64 -9.31 -17.15 -0.49
N GLN A 65 -8.34 -16.49 -1.12
CA GLN A 65 -7.11 -17.14 -1.57
C GLN A 65 -6.34 -17.80 -0.41
N VAL A 66 -6.25 -17.10 0.73
CA VAL A 66 -5.64 -17.66 1.95
C VAL A 66 -6.44 -18.85 2.46
N ALA A 67 -7.77 -18.79 2.46
CA ALA A 67 -8.62 -19.92 2.88
C ALA A 67 -8.44 -21.14 1.96
N VAL A 68 -8.40 -20.94 0.64
CA VAL A 68 -8.15 -22.00 -0.35
C VAL A 68 -6.77 -22.63 -0.15
N GLU A 69 -5.73 -21.82 0.07
CA GLU A 69 -4.39 -22.35 0.34
C GLU A 69 -4.33 -23.13 1.66
N LYS A 70 -4.99 -22.62 2.71
CA LYS A 70 -5.11 -23.34 3.99
C LYS A 70 -5.78 -24.69 3.82
N GLN A 71 -6.89 -24.74 3.09
CA GLN A 71 -7.60 -25.98 2.80
C GLN A 71 -6.71 -26.95 2.04
N ARG A 72 -6.01 -26.48 0.99
CA ARG A 72 -5.08 -27.30 0.22
C ARG A 72 -3.98 -27.92 1.09
N ILE A 73 -3.40 -27.13 2.00
CA ILE A 73 -2.38 -27.61 2.94
C ILE A 73 -2.97 -28.67 3.87
N MET A 74 -4.18 -28.45 4.41
CA MET A 74 -4.87 -29.42 5.25
C MET A 74 -5.11 -30.73 4.49
N ASP A 75 -5.64 -30.68 3.27
CA ASP A 75 -5.90 -31.86 2.45
C ASP A 75 -4.61 -32.64 2.16
N CYS A 76 -3.50 -31.94 1.90
CA CYS A 76 -2.19 -32.57 1.72
C CYS A 76 -1.68 -33.26 2.99
N VAL A 77 -1.94 -32.70 4.17
CA VAL A 77 -1.54 -33.29 5.45
C VAL A 77 -2.42 -34.50 5.81
N LEU A 78 -3.74 -34.40 5.56
CA LEU A 78 -4.68 -35.49 5.81
C LEU A 78 -4.41 -36.74 4.94
N LYS A 79 -3.83 -36.56 3.75
CA LYS A 79 -3.38 -37.68 2.90
C LYS A 79 -2.21 -38.48 3.48
N HIS A 80 -1.52 -37.95 4.49
CA HIS A 80 -0.34 -38.55 5.12
C HIS A 80 -0.58 -38.80 6.61
N ASP A 81 -1.74 -39.34 6.95
CA ASP A 81 -2.18 -39.68 8.31
C ASP A 81 -2.41 -38.49 9.26
N GLY A 82 -2.46 -37.27 8.72
CA GLY A 82 -2.80 -36.06 9.47
C GLY A 82 -1.59 -35.33 10.09
N PRO A 83 -1.83 -34.37 10.99
CA PRO A 83 -0.77 -33.60 11.63
C PRO A 83 0.14 -34.48 12.49
N VAL A 84 1.44 -34.24 12.42
CA VAL A 84 2.44 -34.95 13.23
C VAL A 84 2.31 -34.56 14.70
N HIS A 85 2.22 -35.55 15.60
CA HIS A 85 2.18 -35.35 17.04
C HIS A 85 3.35 -36.02 17.79
N SER A 86 3.94 -37.05 17.20
CA SER A 86 5.03 -37.82 17.80
C SER A 86 6.27 -37.90 16.89
N VAL A 87 7.41 -38.27 17.46
CA VAL A 87 8.64 -38.51 16.68
C VAL A 87 8.51 -39.72 15.76
N GLN A 88 7.65 -40.69 16.10
CA GLN A 88 7.37 -41.85 15.27
C GLN A 88 6.59 -41.44 14.02
N ASP A 89 5.63 -40.51 14.15
CA ASP A 89 4.86 -39.98 13.02
C ASP A 89 5.79 -39.26 12.03
N ILE A 90 6.84 -38.58 12.51
CA ILE A 90 7.85 -37.94 11.66
C ILE A 90 8.57 -38.99 10.79
N GLN A 91 8.88 -40.16 11.36
CA GLN A 91 9.50 -41.24 10.60
C GLN A 91 8.55 -41.82 9.55
N ALA A 92 7.27 -42.01 9.91
CA ALA A 92 6.24 -42.46 8.97
C ALA A 92 6.08 -41.50 7.78
N VAL A 93 5.94 -40.19 8.05
CA VAL A 93 5.85 -39.14 7.03
C VAL A 93 7.15 -39.02 6.22
N SER A 94 8.31 -39.23 6.85
CA SER A 94 9.61 -39.22 6.18
C SER A 94 9.76 -40.35 5.15
N CYS A 95 9.14 -41.51 5.40
CA CYS A 95 9.06 -42.61 4.44
C CYS A 95 8.19 -42.24 3.22
N SER A 96 7.18 -41.39 3.40
CA SER A 96 6.33 -40.88 2.30
C SER A 96 7.01 -39.82 1.42
N GLY A 97 8.16 -39.28 1.84
CA GLY A 97 9.03 -38.43 1.02
C GLY A 97 9.17 -36.97 1.51
N VAL A 98 10.02 -36.22 0.80
CA VAL A 98 10.39 -34.85 1.18
C VAL A 98 9.21 -33.88 1.11
N GLU A 99 8.31 -34.05 0.14
CA GLU A 99 7.17 -33.15 -0.02
C GLU A 99 6.16 -33.29 1.12
N ALA A 100 6.00 -34.51 1.66
CA ALA A 100 5.15 -34.75 2.82
C ALA A 100 5.68 -34.00 4.06
N LEU A 101 6.99 -34.07 4.32
CA LEU A 101 7.65 -33.29 5.38
C LEU A 101 7.49 -31.78 5.19
N LYS A 102 7.63 -31.28 3.95
CA LYS A 102 7.38 -29.87 3.64
C LYS A 102 5.92 -29.48 3.91
N ASN A 103 4.96 -30.32 3.56
CA ASN A 103 3.54 -30.03 3.79
C ASN A 103 3.21 -29.97 5.29
N GLN A 104 3.81 -30.83 6.12
CA GLN A 104 3.71 -30.73 7.57
C GLN A 104 4.29 -29.40 8.08
N LEU A 105 5.46 -28.98 7.58
CA LEU A 105 6.05 -27.68 7.95
C LEU A 105 5.22 -26.49 7.44
N LYS A 106 4.58 -26.59 6.25
CA LYS A 106 3.63 -25.59 5.75
C LYS A 106 2.40 -25.51 6.65
N TYR A 107 1.89 -26.64 7.13
CA TYR A 107 0.78 -26.68 8.08
C TYR A 107 1.13 -25.98 9.38
N LEU A 108 2.29 -26.28 9.98
CA LEU A 108 2.77 -25.56 11.17
C LEU A 108 2.90 -24.05 10.91
N LYS A 109 3.40 -23.65 9.74
CA LYS A 109 3.62 -22.24 9.39
C LYS A 109 2.34 -21.46 9.10
N VAL A 110 1.45 -22.03 8.30
CA VAL A 110 0.30 -21.31 7.71
C VAL A 110 -0.98 -21.54 8.51
N ILE A 111 -1.18 -22.73 9.07
CA ILE A 111 -2.36 -23.08 9.88
C ILE A 111 -2.12 -22.72 11.34
N LEU A 112 -1.02 -23.21 11.93
CA LEU A 112 -0.70 -22.95 13.35
C LEU A 112 0.07 -21.64 13.60
N GLY A 113 0.47 -20.92 12.54
CA GLY A 113 1.15 -19.62 12.65
C GLY A 113 2.56 -19.69 13.26
N LYS A 114 3.19 -20.86 13.28
CA LYS A 114 4.53 -21.06 13.87
C LYS A 114 5.62 -20.60 12.90
N ARG A 115 6.69 -19.99 13.40
CA ARG A 115 7.80 -19.53 12.54
C ARG A 115 8.74 -20.68 12.24
N VAL A 116 8.45 -21.43 11.19
CA VAL A 116 9.27 -22.58 10.77
C VAL A 116 9.77 -22.42 9.34
N LYS A 117 10.99 -22.87 9.08
CA LYS A 117 11.59 -22.90 7.75
C LYS A 117 11.09 -24.14 6.99
N VAL A 118 10.51 -23.92 5.81
CA VAL A 118 9.94 -24.98 4.94
C VAL A 118 10.94 -25.46 3.88
N SER A 119 12.10 -24.82 3.78
CA SER A 119 13.15 -25.14 2.81
C SER A 119 14.38 -25.76 3.47
N GLY A 120 14.95 -26.77 2.83
CA GLY A 120 16.13 -27.48 3.32
C GLY A 120 16.22 -28.90 2.75
N THR A 121 17.26 -29.61 3.18
CA THR A 121 17.42 -31.05 2.90
C THR A 121 16.46 -31.87 3.75
N LYS A 122 16.22 -33.14 3.38
CA LYS A 122 15.35 -34.07 4.13
C LYS A 122 15.66 -34.09 5.63
N VAL A 123 16.95 -34.19 5.97
CA VAL A 123 17.45 -34.21 7.36
C VAL A 123 17.12 -32.92 8.10
N GLN A 124 17.25 -31.76 7.44
CA GLN A 124 16.93 -30.46 8.05
C GLN A 124 15.43 -30.32 8.33
N LEU A 125 14.57 -30.81 7.42
CA LEU A 125 13.12 -30.77 7.59
C LEU A 125 12.66 -31.69 8.74
N GLU A 126 13.23 -32.90 8.84
CA GLU A 126 12.97 -33.79 9.98
C GLU A 126 13.44 -33.21 11.30
N ALA A 127 14.63 -32.61 11.34
CA ALA A 127 15.16 -31.98 12.54
C ALA A 127 14.25 -30.83 13.01
N ALA A 128 13.74 -30.02 12.07
CA ALA A 128 12.79 -28.95 12.38
C ALA A 128 11.46 -29.48 12.96
N LEU A 129 10.90 -30.55 12.39
CA LEU A 129 9.69 -31.19 12.93
C LEU A 129 9.96 -31.81 14.31
N LYS A 130 11.11 -32.47 14.51
CA LYS A 130 11.50 -33.06 15.80
C LYS A 130 11.65 -31.98 16.88
N ALA A 131 12.27 -30.86 16.55
CA ALA A 131 12.38 -29.72 17.46
C ALA A 131 11.00 -29.18 17.87
N PHE A 132 10.08 -29.07 16.91
CA PHE A 132 8.70 -28.66 17.19
C PHE A 132 7.97 -29.62 18.13
N VAL A 133 8.01 -30.93 17.86
CA VAL A 133 7.36 -31.96 18.69
C VAL A 133 7.93 -31.99 20.11
N LYS A 134 9.23 -31.74 20.27
CA LYS A 134 9.90 -31.71 21.58
C LYS A 134 9.68 -30.41 22.36
N GLY A 135 9.01 -29.42 21.77
CA GLY A 135 8.79 -28.11 22.40
C GLY A 135 10.02 -27.19 22.39
N ASP A 136 11.06 -27.54 21.62
CA ASP A 136 12.27 -26.72 21.49
C ASP A 136 12.02 -25.57 20.51
N GLU A 137 11.46 -24.47 21.01
CA GLU A 137 11.23 -23.25 20.24
C GLU A 137 12.53 -22.49 19.88
N SER A 138 13.71 -23.00 20.28
CA SER A 138 15.03 -22.40 20.02
C SER A 138 15.40 -22.36 18.52
N SER A 139 14.74 -23.15 17.68
CA SER A 139 14.95 -23.18 16.22
C SER A 139 13.97 -22.29 15.42
N ILE A 140 13.09 -21.55 16.11
CA ILE A 140 11.96 -20.78 15.53
C ILE A 140 12.33 -19.33 15.15
N ILE A 141 13.55 -18.88 15.46
CA ILE A 141 13.95 -17.48 15.22
C ILE A 141 14.58 -17.33 13.83
N VAL A 142 13.73 -17.21 12.81
CA VAL A 142 14.14 -16.54 11.56
C VAL A 142 14.16 -15.05 11.83
N SER A 143 15.36 -14.49 11.99
CA SER A 143 15.59 -13.04 12.05
C SER A 143 14.88 -12.34 10.88
N PRO A 144 14.24 -11.17 11.09
CA PRO A 144 13.53 -10.47 10.03
C PRO A 144 14.44 -10.23 8.82
N PRO A 145 13.93 -10.34 7.58
CA PRO A 145 14.74 -10.08 6.40
C PRO A 145 15.24 -8.63 6.44
N ARG A 146 16.55 -8.46 6.59
CA ARG A 146 17.20 -7.15 6.43
C ARG A 146 17.01 -6.73 4.98
N LYS A 147 16.23 -5.66 4.78
CA LYS A 147 16.02 -5.02 3.48
C LYS A 147 17.39 -4.58 2.96
N ARG A 148 17.99 -5.34 2.03
CA ARG A 148 19.20 -4.92 1.31
C ARG A 148 18.78 -3.74 0.43
N ARG A 149 19.21 -2.52 0.79
CA ARG A 149 19.22 -1.40 -0.16
C ARG A 149 20.08 -1.85 -1.35
N LYS A 150 19.52 -1.91 -2.55
CA LYS A 150 20.33 -1.92 -3.76
C LYS A 150 20.99 -0.54 -3.83
N ILE A 151 22.31 -0.50 -3.67
CA ILE A 151 23.10 0.62 -4.15
C ILE A 151 23.18 0.35 -5.66
N LEU A 152 22.56 1.23 -6.44
CA LEU A 152 22.80 1.28 -7.88
C LEU A 152 24.17 1.96 -7.99
N GLU A 153 25.21 1.20 -8.32
CA GLU A 153 26.45 1.81 -8.80
C GLU A 153 26.19 2.14 -10.28
N ASP A 154 26.03 3.43 -10.54
CA ASP A 154 26.07 3.98 -11.90
C ASP A 154 27.55 3.98 -12.32
N ASP A 155 27.94 2.96 -13.08
CA ASP A 155 29.13 3.02 -13.92
C ASP A 155 28.81 3.96 -15.10
N SER A 156 29.04 5.25 -14.90
CA SER A 156 29.14 6.22 -16.00
C SER A 156 30.56 6.79 -16.05
N SER A 157 31.47 6.07 -16.68
CA SER A 157 32.67 6.65 -17.27
C SER A 157 32.24 7.49 -18.49
N PHE A 158 31.90 8.76 -18.27
CA PHE A 158 31.66 9.72 -19.34
C PHE A 158 32.98 10.39 -19.72
N ASP A 159 33.52 9.94 -20.85
CA ASP A 159 34.69 10.49 -21.52
C ASP A 159 34.41 11.94 -21.98
N SER A 160 35.40 12.80 -21.78
CA SER A 160 35.33 14.23 -22.02
C SER A 160 35.68 14.50 -23.48
N SER A 161 34.73 15.00 -24.29
CA SER A 161 35.04 15.70 -25.55
C SER A 161 33.98 16.73 -25.92
N ASN A 162 34.31 17.96 -25.56
CA ASN A 162 33.94 19.26 -26.11
C ASN A 162 33.34 19.29 -27.53
N SER A 163 32.16 19.91 -27.71
CA SER A 163 31.92 20.86 -28.81
C SER A 163 30.72 21.76 -28.53
N SER A 164 30.93 23.03 -28.85
CA SER A 164 30.18 24.22 -28.50
C SER A 164 28.98 24.49 -29.41
N SER A 165 27.83 24.84 -28.83
CA SER A 165 26.86 25.73 -29.49
C SER A 165 26.03 26.54 -28.47
N SER A 166 26.36 27.82 -28.38
CA SER A 166 25.52 28.99 -28.07
C SER A 166 23.99 28.78 -27.99
N SER A 167 23.39 29.05 -26.83
CA SER A 167 22.34 30.10 -26.68
C SER A 167 21.87 30.28 -25.23
N SER A 168 21.90 31.52 -24.76
CA SER A 168 21.05 32.22 -23.78
C SER A 168 20.30 31.50 -22.65
N ASP A 169 20.51 32.11 -21.48
CA ASP A 169 19.53 32.55 -20.48
C ASP A 169 18.88 31.54 -19.52
N ASP A 170 19.26 31.76 -18.25
CA ASP A 170 18.46 31.77 -17.03
C ASP A 170 17.78 30.49 -16.49
N ASP A 171 17.76 30.50 -15.16
CA ASP A 171 16.81 29.91 -14.22
C ASP A 171 17.18 28.67 -13.40
N ASP A 172 17.17 28.96 -12.09
CA ASP A 172 17.09 28.11 -10.92
C ASP A 172 16.17 26.89 -11.09
N SER A 173 16.69 25.71 -10.74
CA SER A 173 15.84 24.53 -10.51
C SER A 173 15.73 24.28 -9.02
N ASP A 174 14.78 25.04 -8.46
CA ASP A 174 14.22 24.98 -7.13
C ASP A 174 13.63 23.59 -6.82
N THR A 175 13.87 23.18 -5.58
CA THR A 175 13.27 22.04 -4.92
C THR A 175 11.79 22.31 -4.65
N SER A 176 10.89 21.84 -5.52
CA SER A 176 9.55 21.36 -5.12
C SER A 176 8.66 21.14 -6.34
N THR A 177 8.48 19.89 -6.74
CA THR A 177 7.27 19.52 -7.49
C THR A 177 6.12 19.47 -6.50
N ASP A 178 5.59 20.66 -6.20
CA ASP A 178 4.34 20.88 -5.50
C ASP A 178 3.19 20.31 -6.36
N ILE A 179 2.59 19.20 -5.89
CA ILE A 179 1.52 18.43 -6.56
C ILE A 179 0.17 19.16 -6.56
N PHE A 180 0.11 20.38 -6.01
CA PHE A 180 -1.10 21.19 -5.95
C PHE A 180 -0.95 22.55 -6.64
N THR A 181 -0.81 22.55 -7.96
CA THR A 181 -1.09 23.76 -8.74
C THR A 181 -2.60 23.90 -8.96
N PHE A 182 -3.22 24.77 -8.16
CA PHE A 182 -4.59 25.22 -8.34
C PHE A 182 -4.61 26.23 -9.51
N GLU A 183 -4.89 25.75 -10.73
CA GLU A 183 -5.04 26.63 -11.88
C GLU A 183 -6.17 27.64 -11.66
N ARG A 184 -5.78 28.92 -11.71
CA ARG A 184 -6.63 30.08 -11.56
C ARG A 184 -7.30 30.39 -12.90
N GLN A 185 -8.37 29.68 -13.24
CA GLN A 185 -9.19 30.04 -14.40
C GLN A 185 -10.18 31.16 -14.04
N GLY A 186 -9.90 32.37 -14.55
CA GLY A 186 -10.80 33.51 -14.50
C GLY A 186 -10.12 34.82 -14.90
N GLN A 187 -9.88 35.00 -16.20
CA GLN A 187 -10.00 36.30 -16.85
C GLN A 187 -11.29 36.30 -17.67
#